data_AF-V5I4J0-F1
#
_entry.id   AF-V5I4J0-F1
#
_cell.length_a   1.000
_cell.length_b   1.000
_cell.length_c   1.000
_cell.angle_alpha   90.00
_cell.angle_beta   90.00
_cell.angle_gamma   90.00
#
_symmetry.space_group_name_H-M   'P 1'
#
loop_
_entity.id
_entity.type
_entity.pdbx_description
1 polymer ?
#
loop_
_entity_poly.entity_id
_entity_poly.type
_entity_poly.pdbx_seq_one_letter_code
_entity_poly.pdbx_strand_id
1 'polypeptide(L)'
;NKDSIFMDSLIETYLPNPGDPEYACVYANVSKLNGTGNYVFMQGWTTEKNVTVEIPLFVKTNRTEGVGYVRTVDNAMHVTLRFQNGTVKSFGLYKLIFSDYKSCDILRVMSRYPACELYLHSHFLEKGVPRDCMSIYKNACGKQDHYHYPVYNPDCKTKQTSNLAAISSSEFICYK
;
A
#
# COMPACT_ATOMS: atom_id res chain seq x y z
N ASN A 1 -7.10 17.13 -3.51
CA ASN A 1 -7.56 15.73 -3.38
C ASN A 1 -6.36 14.81 -3.51
N LYS A 2 -5.57 14.75 -2.43
CA LYS A 2 -4.39 13.89 -2.32
C LYS A 2 -4.59 13.14 -1.00
N ASP A 3 -4.72 11.83 -1.08
CA ASP A 3 -4.77 11.02 0.13
C ASP A 3 -3.40 10.43 0.34
N SER A 4 -2.78 10.80 1.44
CA SER A 4 -1.58 10.14 1.89
C SER A 4 -1.99 8.83 2.57
N ILE A 5 -1.85 7.72 1.84
CA ILE A 5 -1.86 6.40 2.46
C ILE A 5 -0.44 6.16 2.96
N PHE A 6 -0.27 6.17 4.26
CA PHE A 6 1.01 5.76 4.82
C PHE A 6 1.04 4.24 4.82
N MET A 7 2.19 3.70 4.44
CA MET A 7 2.38 2.27 4.30
C MET A 7 3.08 1.82 5.59
N ASP A 8 2.34 1.95 6.69
CA ASP A 8 2.91 1.93 8.04
C ASP A 8 3.21 0.54 8.57
N SER A 9 2.88 -0.50 7.82
CA SER A 9 3.27 -1.85 8.16
C SER A 9 3.12 -2.71 6.92
N LEU A 10 4.05 -2.57 5.98
CA LEU A 10 4.32 -3.66 5.06
C LEU A 10 4.81 -4.84 5.90
N ILE A 11 3.87 -5.57 6.48
CA ILE A 11 4.14 -6.85 7.08
C ILE A 11 4.36 -7.81 5.92
N GLU A 12 5.54 -7.77 5.34
CA GLU A 12 5.90 -8.74 4.34
C GLU A 12 6.15 -10.08 5.01
N THR A 13 5.86 -11.16 4.29
CA THR A 13 6.24 -12.51 4.72
C THR A 13 7.71 -12.82 4.40
N TYR A 14 8.48 -11.83 3.94
CA TYR A 14 9.90 -11.92 3.60
C TYR A 14 10.67 -10.72 4.17
N LEU A 15 11.92 -10.95 4.55
CA LEU A 15 12.85 -9.88 4.94
C LEU A 15 13.33 -9.18 3.66
N PRO A 16 13.10 -7.87 3.49
CA PRO A 16 13.74 -7.12 2.42
C PRO A 16 15.26 -7.11 2.62
N ASN A 17 16.03 -7.20 1.54
CA ASN A 17 17.48 -7.11 1.65
C ASN A 17 17.90 -5.64 1.88
N PRO A 18 19.01 -5.41 2.59
CA PRO A 18 19.69 -4.12 2.59
C PRO A 18 19.85 -3.57 1.16
N GLY A 19 19.24 -2.41 0.87
CA GLY A 19 19.22 -1.78 -0.45
C GLY A 19 17.93 -1.96 -1.26
N ASP A 20 17.01 -2.81 -0.83
CA ASP A 20 15.67 -2.91 -1.41
C ASP A 20 14.82 -1.67 -1.06
N PRO A 21 13.99 -1.15 -1.97
CA PRO A 21 13.05 -0.05 -1.70
C PRO A 21 12.15 -0.29 -0.47
N GLU A 22 11.89 -1.55 -0.17
CA GLU A 22 11.00 -2.02 0.88
C GLU A 22 11.68 -2.03 2.28
N TYR A 23 12.95 -1.60 2.39
CA TYR A 23 13.75 -1.74 3.60
C TYR A 23 13.24 -0.95 4.83
N ALA A 24 12.75 0.30 4.66
CA ALA A 24 12.22 1.10 5.77
C ALA A 24 11.41 2.34 5.31
N CYS A 25 10.44 2.72 6.15
CA CYS A 25 9.67 3.97 6.05
C CYS A 25 8.95 4.17 4.70
N VAL A 26 8.32 3.11 4.20
CA VAL A 26 7.57 3.16 2.94
C VAL A 26 6.26 3.94 3.15
N TYR A 27 5.86 4.75 2.16
CA TYR A 27 4.56 5.41 2.13
C TYR A 27 4.08 5.59 0.68
N ALA A 28 2.80 5.87 0.49
CA ALA A 28 2.22 6.13 -0.82
C ALA A 28 1.21 7.27 -0.80
N ASN A 29 1.53 8.37 -1.48
CA ASN A 29 0.52 9.41 -1.73
C ASN A 29 -0.29 9.03 -2.97
N VAL A 30 -1.58 8.84 -2.80
CA VAL A 30 -2.46 8.37 -3.88
C VAL A 30 -3.27 9.52 -4.46
N SER A 31 -3.32 9.53 -5.79
CA SER A 31 -4.08 10.48 -6.59
C SER A 31 -4.90 9.74 -7.63
N LYS A 32 -6.18 10.08 -7.74
CA LYS A 32 -7.06 9.57 -8.78
C LYS A 32 -6.78 10.29 -10.10
N LEU A 33 -6.66 9.52 -11.19
CA LEU A 33 -6.56 10.06 -12.54
C LEU A 33 -7.93 10.13 -13.21
N ASN A 34 -7.98 10.78 -14.37
CA ASN A 34 -9.19 10.80 -15.19
C ASN A 34 -9.56 9.37 -15.65
N GLY A 35 -10.87 9.11 -15.68
CA GLY A 35 -11.44 7.80 -16.00
C GLY A 35 -11.63 6.91 -14.77
N THR A 36 -12.39 5.83 -14.95
CA THR A 36 -12.70 4.88 -13.87
C THR A 36 -11.51 3.96 -13.65
N GLY A 37 -11.13 3.78 -12.38
CA GLY A 37 -10.14 2.78 -11.97
C GLY A 37 -8.67 3.15 -12.21
N ASN A 38 -8.36 4.39 -12.59
CA ASN A 38 -6.99 4.83 -12.84
C ASN A 38 -6.47 5.67 -11.67
N TYR A 39 -5.32 5.29 -11.12
CA TYR A 39 -4.67 5.97 -10.00
C TYR A 39 -3.16 6.09 -10.22
N VAL A 40 -2.55 7.04 -9.53
CA VAL A 40 -1.09 7.15 -9.36
C VAL A 40 -0.78 7.12 -7.88
N PHE A 41 0.11 6.21 -7.50
CA PHE A 41 0.66 6.12 -6.16
C PHE A 41 2.08 6.68 -6.24
N MET A 42 2.31 7.83 -5.63
CA MET A 42 3.66 8.34 -5.39
C MET A 42 4.22 7.56 -4.21
N GLN A 43 4.92 6.46 -4.51
CA GLN A 43 5.53 5.61 -3.49
C GLN A 43 6.87 6.20 -3.09
N GLY A 44 7.06 6.42 -1.80
CA GLY A 44 8.31 6.89 -1.23
C GLY A 44 8.85 5.95 -0.17
N TRP A 45 10.17 5.94 0.00
CA TRP A 45 10.86 5.22 1.07
C TRP A 45 12.15 5.94 1.45
N THR A 46 12.70 5.59 2.62
CA THR A 46 13.99 6.14 3.08
C THR A 46 15.06 5.07 2.99
N THR A 47 16.14 5.39 2.26
CA THR A 47 17.31 4.50 2.16
C THR A 47 18.13 4.52 3.45
N GLU A 48 19.00 3.52 3.64
CA GLU A 48 19.97 3.46 4.75
C GLU A 48 20.84 4.73 4.86
N LYS A 49 21.06 5.42 3.74
CA LYS A 49 21.83 6.68 3.66
C LYS A 49 21.00 7.92 3.98
N ASN A 50 19.80 7.76 4.56
CA ASN A 50 18.89 8.84 4.92
C ASN A 50 18.41 9.71 3.74
N VAL A 51 18.45 9.16 2.53
CA VAL A 51 17.91 9.78 1.31
C VAL A 51 16.50 9.23 1.05
N THR A 52 15.53 10.12 0.88
CA THR A 52 14.18 9.77 0.45
C THR A 52 14.15 9.63 -1.07
N VAL A 53 13.62 8.51 -1.54
CA VAL A 53 13.34 8.25 -2.95
C VAL A 53 11.83 8.23 -3.12
N GLU A 54 11.31 8.86 -4.18
CA GLU A 54 9.91 8.78 -4.57
C GLU A 54 9.79 8.38 -6.04
N ILE A 55 8.87 7.47 -6.35
CA ILE A 55 8.58 7.05 -7.73
C ILE A 55 7.07 7.03 -7.99
N PRO A 56 6.62 7.38 -9.21
CA PRO A 56 5.23 7.27 -9.60
C PRO A 56 4.90 5.84 -10.05
N LEU A 57 4.06 5.15 -9.28
CA LEU A 57 3.44 3.90 -9.68
C LEU A 57 2.06 4.15 -10.27
N PHE A 58 1.83 3.64 -11.48
CA PHE A 58 0.56 3.71 -12.17
C PHE A 58 -0.27 2.48 -11.83
N VAL A 59 -1.50 2.73 -11.42
CA VAL A 59 -2.39 1.71 -10.90
C VAL A 59 -3.68 1.69 -11.71
N LYS A 60 -4.06 0.48 -12.13
CA LYS A 60 -5.36 0.23 -12.77
C LYS A 60 -6.15 -0.78 -11.94
N THR A 61 -7.37 -0.45 -11.56
CA THR A 61 -8.24 -1.39 -10.86
C THR A 61 -8.81 -2.41 -11.84
N ASN A 62 -8.90 -3.64 -11.37
CA ASN A 62 -9.36 -4.78 -12.12
C ASN A 62 -10.35 -5.59 -11.27
N ARG A 63 -11.34 -6.14 -11.95
CA ARG A 63 -12.19 -7.19 -11.41
C ARG A 63 -11.51 -8.54 -11.53
N THR A 64 -11.47 -9.29 -10.44
CA THR A 64 -11.02 -10.70 -10.45
C THR A 64 -12.23 -11.64 -10.37
N GLU A 65 -12.04 -12.90 -10.74
CA GLU A 65 -13.10 -13.89 -10.64
C GLU A 65 -13.50 -14.16 -9.16
N GLY A 66 -14.80 -14.33 -8.95
CA GLY A 66 -15.35 -14.79 -7.68
C GLY A 66 -15.41 -16.32 -7.63
N VAL A 67 -15.39 -16.89 -6.43
CA VAL A 67 -15.58 -18.34 -6.24
C VAL A 67 -17.07 -18.57 -6.01
N GLY A 68 -17.77 -19.08 -7.03
CA GLY A 68 -19.22 -19.35 -6.94
C GLY A 68 -20.12 -18.13 -7.07
N TYR A 69 -19.59 -16.97 -7.48
CA TYR A 69 -20.37 -15.76 -7.77
C TYR A 69 -19.67 -14.86 -8.79
N VAL A 70 -20.46 -14.04 -9.48
CA VAL A 70 -19.95 -13.01 -10.39
C VAL A 70 -19.74 -11.72 -9.59
N ARG A 71 -18.53 -11.16 -9.64
CA ARG A 71 -18.26 -9.84 -9.07
C ARG A 71 -18.83 -8.75 -9.95
N THR A 72 -19.39 -7.70 -9.35
CA THR A 72 -19.89 -6.52 -10.07
C THR A 72 -18.98 -5.32 -9.95
N VAL A 73 -18.02 -5.35 -9.02
CA VAL A 73 -17.07 -4.27 -8.74
C VAL A 73 -15.63 -4.78 -8.80
N ASP A 74 -14.72 -3.86 -9.10
CA ASP A 74 -13.28 -4.13 -9.05
C ASP A 74 -12.84 -4.45 -7.62
N ASN A 75 -11.84 -5.30 -7.48
CA ASN A 75 -11.36 -5.77 -6.17
C ASN A 75 -9.86 -6.07 -6.15
N ALA A 76 -9.17 -5.74 -7.24
CA ALA A 76 -7.74 -5.87 -7.35
C ALA A 76 -7.18 -4.65 -8.06
N MET A 77 -5.89 -4.44 -7.91
CA MET A 77 -5.17 -3.38 -8.58
C MET A 77 -3.94 -3.97 -9.29
N HIS A 78 -3.73 -3.55 -10.53
CA HIS A 78 -2.54 -3.87 -11.30
C HIS A 78 -1.58 -2.69 -11.22
N VAL A 79 -0.40 -2.92 -10.64
CA VAL A 79 0.58 -1.88 -10.36
C VAL A 79 1.72 -1.94 -11.38
N THR A 80 2.06 -0.80 -11.96
CA THR A 80 3.09 -0.68 -12.99
C THR A 80 3.98 0.56 -12.76
N LEU A 81 5.25 0.46 -13.14
CA LEU A 81 6.17 1.59 -13.24
C LEU A 81 6.47 1.85 -14.71
N ARG A 82 6.39 3.10 -15.13
CA ARG A 82 6.75 3.54 -16.48
C ARG A 82 8.06 4.30 -16.44
N PHE A 83 9.04 3.86 -17.21
CA PHE A 83 10.32 4.53 -17.35
C PHE A 83 10.25 5.59 -18.45
N GLN A 84 11.14 6.58 -18.40
CA GLN A 84 11.19 7.68 -19.38
C GLN A 84 11.45 7.17 -20.82
N ASN A 85 12.14 6.04 -20.96
CA ASN A 85 12.39 5.39 -22.26
C ASN A 85 11.17 4.62 -22.81
N GLY A 86 10.01 4.69 -22.15
CA GLY A 86 8.77 4.01 -22.55
C GLY A 86 8.65 2.56 -22.07
N THR A 87 9.68 2.01 -21.42
CA THR A 87 9.62 0.66 -20.85
C THR A 87 8.64 0.63 -19.67
N VAL A 88 7.87 -0.45 -19.56
CA VAL A 88 6.92 -0.66 -18.45
C VAL A 88 7.31 -1.88 -17.64
N LYS A 89 7.53 -1.70 -16.34
CA LYS A 89 7.68 -2.79 -15.38
C LYS A 89 6.34 -3.05 -14.70
N SER A 90 5.88 -4.29 -14.74
CA SER A 90 4.68 -4.73 -14.03
C SER A 90 5.06 -5.37 -12.71
N PHE A 91 4.42 -4.95 -11.61
CA PHE A 91 4.55 -5.58 -10.29
C PHE A 91 3.46 -6.64 -10.02
N GLY A 92 2.51 -6.77 -10.94
CA GLY A 92 1.44 -7.76 -10.87
C GLY A 92 0.19 -7.26 -10.14
N LEU A 93 -0.69 -8.21 -9.84
CA LEU A 93 -1.99 -7.94 -9.23
C LEU A 93 -1.89 -7.97 -7.71
N TYR A 94 -2.49 -6.97 -7.09
CA TYR A 94 -2.70 -6.88 -5.65
C TYR A 94 -4.18 -7.02 -5.42
N LYS A 95 -4.59 -8.14 -4.84
CA LYS A 95 -6.01 -8.43 -4.59
C LYS A 95 -6.36 -7.94 -3.21
N LEU A 96 -7.41 -7.15 -3.11
CA LEU A 96 -7.91 -6.73 -1.83
C LEU A 96 -8.51 -7.91 -1.06
N ILE A 97 -8.08 -8.04 0.20
CA ILE A 97 -8.65 -8.94 1.20
C ILE A 97 -9.69 -8.20 2.04
N PHE A 98 -9.34 -7.01 2.54
CA PHE A 98 -10.18 -6.25 3.46
C PHE A 98 -9.82 -4.76 3.40
N SER A 99 -10.81 -3.89 3.55
CA SER A 99 -10.56 -2.55 4.09
C SER A 99 -11.74 -2.14 4.94
N ASP A 100 -11.45 -1.35 5.97
CA ASP A 100 -12.48 -0.72 6.80
C ASP A 100 -12.86 0.67 6.29
N TYR A 101 -12.28 1.11 5.16
CA TYR A 101 -12.46 2.42 4.53
C TYR A 101 -12.08 3.63 5.38
N LYS A 102 -11.48 3.40 6.54
CA LYS A 102 -11.24 4.43 7.55
C LYS A 102 -9.79 4.44 7.99
N SER A 103 -9.26 3.28 8.33
CA SER A 103 -7.96 3.16 8.95
C SER A 103 -7.01 2.26 8.19
N CYS A 104 -7.47 1.19 7.55
CA CYS A 104 -6.57 0.21 6.98
C CYS A 104 -7.09 -0.47 5.71
N ASP A 105 -6.14 -0.91 4.88
CA ASP A 105 -6.35 -1.80 3.74
C ASP A 105 -5.42 -3.01 3.87
N ILE A 106 -5.92 -4.19 3.50
CA ILE A 106 -5.15 -5.43 3.48
C ILE A 106 -5.20 -6.01 2.08
N LEU A 107 -4.02 -6.18 1.49
CA LEU A 107 -3.83 -6.63 0.12
C LEU A 107 -3.05 -7.94 0.08
N ARG A 108 -3.37 -8.78 -0.90
CA ARG A 108 -2.62 -10.00 -1.26
C ARG A 108 -1.83 -9.74 -2.53
N VAL A 109 -0.52 -9.98 -2.46
CA VAL A 109 0.38 -9.85 -3.61
C VAL A 109 0.33 -11.14 -4.43
N MET A 110 -0.37 -11.12 -5.57
CA MET A 110 -0.61 -12.33 -6.35
C MET A 110 0.65 -12.85 -7.06
N SER A 111 1.63 -11.98 -7.31
CA SER A 111 2.91 -12.34 -7.95
C SER A 111 3.90 -13.01 -6.99
N ARG A 112 3.69 -12.90 -5.68
CA ARG A 112 4.59 -13.40 -4.63
C ARG A 112 3.82 -14.19 -3.58
N TYR A 113 3.03 -15.18 -4.00
CA TYR A 113 2.22 -15.97 -3.07
C TYR A 113 3.10 -16.69 -2.02
N PRO A 114 2.78 -16.64 -0.70
CA PRO A 114 1.55 -16.12 -0.08
C PRO A 114 1.65 -14.70 0.53
N ALA A 115 2.44 -13.79 -0.04
CA ALA A 115 2.68 -12.45 0.53
C ALA A 115 1.42 -11.58 0.61
N CYS A 116 1.36 -10.79 1.68
CA CYS A 116 0.34 -9.80 1.95
C CYS A 116 0.97 -8.49 2.42
N GLU A 117 0.15 -7.44 2.41
CA GLU A 117 0.55 -6.11 2.83
C GLU A 117 -0.61 -5.48 3.64
N LEU A 118 -0.28 -4.76 4.71
CA LEU A 118 -1.23 -3.98 5.50
C LEU A 118 -0.90 -2.49 5.40
N TYR A 119 -1.83 -1.72 4.88
CA TYR A 119 -1.73 -0.27 4.76
C TYR A 119 -2.49 0.38 5.91
N LEU A 120 -1.90 1.40 6.54
CA LEU A 120 -2.50 2.15 7.64
C LEU A 120 -2.60 3.63 7.26
N HIS A 121 -3.80 4.19 7.29
CA HIS A 121 -4.04 5.54 6.82
C HIS A 121 -3.35 6.57 7.73
N SER A 122 -2.86 7.65 7.12
CA SER A 122 -2.13 8.77 7.75
C SER A 122 -2.64 9.22 9.12
N HIS A 123 -3.94 9.43 9.21
CA HIS A 123 -4.60 9.98 10.38
C HIS A 123 -4.79 8.95 11.50
N PHE A 124 -4.44 7.68 11.26
CA PHE A 124 -4.41 6.61 12.26
C PHE A 124 -3.00 6.22 12.72
N LEU A 125 -1.94 6.84 12.17
CA LEU A 125 -0.54 6.54 12.53
C LEU A 125 -0.27 6.62 14.03
N GLU A 126 -0.78 7.64 14.71
CA GLU A 126 -0.58 7.81 16.16
C GLU A 126 -1.31 6.77 17.01
N LYS A 127 -2.40 6.21 16.48
CA LYS A 127 -3.21 5.19 17.16
C LYS A 127 -2.70 3.77 16.87
N GLY A 128 -1.87 3.62 15.83
CA GLY A 128 -1.40 2.33 15.33
C GLY A 128 -2.49 1.54 14.62
N VAL A 129 -2.12 0.32 14.18
CA VAL A 129 -3.02 -0.59 13.47
C VAL A 129 -4.16 -1.05 14.39
N PRO A 130 -5.44 -0.87 14.00
CA PRO A 130 -6.56 -1.35 14.81
C PRO A 130 -6.55 -2.88 14.97
N ARG A 131 -7.09 -3.34 16.10
CA ARG A 131 -7.15 -4.78 16.43
C ARG A 131 -7.88 -5.59 15.37
N ASP A 132 -8.94 -5.04 14.78
CA ASP A 132 -9.73 -5.74 13.76
C ASP A 132 -8.93 -5.93 12.46
N CYS A 133 -8.23 -4.89 11.99
CA CYS A 133 -7.31 -4.97 10.86
C CYS A 133 -6.24 -6.04 11.11
N MET A 134 -5.57 -5.99 12.27
CA MET A 134 -4.54 -6.95 12.63
C MET A 134 -5.08 -8.39 12.73
N SER A 135 -6.28 -8.56 13.28
CA SER A 135 -6.94 -9.87 13.40
C SER A 135 -7.22 -10.47 12.02
N ILE A 136 -7.77 -9.67 11.09
CA ILE A 136 -8.03 -10.10 9.71
C ILE A 136 -6.72 -10.42 9.00
N TYR A 137 -5.70 -9.57 9.18
CA TYR A 137 -4.38 -9.75 8.60
C TYR A 137 -3.78 -11.10 8.99
N LYS A 138 -3.71 -11.39 10.30
CA LYS A 138 -3.17 -12.65 10.83
C LYS A 138 -3.94 -13.88 10.32
N ASN A 139 -5.26 -13.78 10.21
CA ASN A 139 -6.08 -14.88 9.71
C ASN A 139 -5.91 -15.11 8.21
N ALA A 140 -5.71 -14.05 7.42
CA ALA A 140 -5.60 -14.15 5.97
C ALA A 140 -4.17 -14.42 5.48
N CYS A 141 -3.16 -13.96 6.20
CA CYS A 141 -1.78 -13.83 5.69
C CYS A 141 -0.73 -14.61 6.48
N GLY A 142 -1.12 -15.25 7.58
CA GLY A 142 -0.22 -16.04 8.43
C GLY A 142 -0.36 -15.62 9.88
N LYS A 143 -0.42 -16.59 10.80
CA LYS A 143 -0.62 -16.30 12.23
C LYS A 143 0.68 -16.10 13.00
N GLN A 144 1.79 -16.60 12.46
CA GLN A 144 3.09 -16.65 13.14
C GLN A 144 3.85 -15.33 12.97
N ASP A 145 4.57 -14.91 14.01
CA ASP A 145 5.21 -13.59 14.05
C ASP A 145 6.37 -13.43 13.06
N HIS A 146 6.97 -14.51 12.55
CA HIS A 146 7.97 -14.42 11.48
C HIS A 146 7.39 -14.10 10.10
N TYR A 147 6.06 -14.08 9.98
CA TYR A 147 5.37 -13.50 8.83
C TYR A 147 5.15 -12.00 9.03
N HIS A 148 5.56 -11.44 10.18
CA HIS A 148 5.22 -10.11 10.65
C HIS A 148 6.40 -9.13 10.80
N TYR A 149 6.92 -8.59 9.68
CA TYR A 149 7.99 -7.58 9.72
C TYR A 149 7.44 -6.15 9.66
N PRO A 150 7.58 -5.31 10.71
CA PRO A 150 7.17 -3.91 10.62
C PRO A 150 8.18 -3.12 9.76
N VAL A 151 7.69 -2.44 8.72
CA VAL A 151 8.51 -1.62 7.81
C VAL A 151 8.48 -0.13 8.16
N TYR A 152 7.65 0.28 9.13
CA TYR A 152 7.66 1.62 9.69
C TYR A 152 7.92 1.59 11.20
N ASN A 153 8.67 2.60 11.66
CA ASN A 153 8.95 2.90 13.06
C ASN A 153 8.57 4.37 13.29
N PRO A 154 8.05 4.79 14.45
CA PRO A 154 7.93 6.20 14.86
C PRO A 154 9.06 7.15 14.42
N ASP A 155 10.30 6.68 14.32
CA ASP A 155 11.44 7.46 13.82
C ASP A 155 11.35 7.85 12.33
N CYS A 156 10.44 7.23 11.56
CA CYS A 156 10.08 7.62 10.20
C CYS A 156 9.34 8.98 10.14
N LYS A 157 8.82 9.49 11.28
CA LYS A 157 8.16 10.81 11.36
C LYS A 157 9.12 11.97 11.12
N THR A 158 10.42 11.76 11.26
CA THR A 158 11.41 12.84 11.42
C THR A 158 11.70 13.69 10.17
N LYS A 159 11.08 13.47 9.01
CA LYS A 159 11.37 14.25 7.79
C LYS A 159 10.17 14.70 6.93
N GLN A 160 8.94 14.53 7.40
CA GLN A 160 7.75 15.09 6.71
C GLN A 160 7.57 16.61 6.94
N THR A 161 8.39 17.22 7.79
CA THR A 161 8.19 18.57 8.33
C THR A 161 8.48 19.75 7.40
N SER A 162 8.67 19.55 6.10
CA SER A 162 8.92 20.69 5.20
C SER A 162 7.86 21.02 4.17
N ASN A 163 6.78 20.25 3.92
CA ASN A 163 5.86 20.67 2.83
C ASN A 163 4.39 20.20 2.81
N LEU A 164 3.83 19.53 3.83
CA LEU A 164 2.40 19.17 3.81
C LEU A 164 1.65 19.85 4.94
N ALA A 165 1.35 21.14 4.72
CA ALA A 165 0.22 21.78 5.38
C ALA A 165 -1.04 20.93 5.15
N ALA A 166 -1.81 20.78 6.22
CA ALA A 166 -3.06 20.04 6.32
C ALA A 166 -3.94 20.10 5.05
N ILE A 167 -4.24 18.94 4.45
CA ILE A 167 -5.29 18.85 3.43
C ILE A 167 -6.08 17.55 3.61
N SER A 168 -7.29 17.74 4.16
CA SER A 168 -8.58 17.09 3.87
C SER A 168 -8.58 15.70 3.24
N SER A 169 -9.21 14.79 3.98
CA SER A 169 -9.75 13.48 3.58
C SER A 169 -10.34 13.43 2.18
N SER A 170 -9.82 12.52 1.35
CA SER A 170 -10.51 11.89 0.25
C SER A 170 -10.51 10.36 0.49
N GLU A 171 -11.57 9.70 0.05
CA GLU A 171 -11.77 8.26 0.21
C GLU A 171 -10.86 7.50 -0.76
N PHE A 172 -10.21 6.43 -0.31
CA PHE A 172 -9.62 5.43 -1.19
C PHE A 172 -10.73 4.60 -1.83
N ILE A 173 -11.30 5.13 -2.91
CA ILE A 173 -12.41 4.51 -3.62
C ILE A 173 -11.85 3.48 -4.61
N CYS A 174 -11.31 2.37 -4.12
CA CYS A 174 -11.30 1.11 -4.87
C CYS A 174 -12.71 0.47 -4.96
N TYR A 175 -13.75 1.18 -4.51
CA TYR A 175 -14.99 0.54 -4.03
C TYR A 175 -16.30 1.32 -4.23
N LYS A 176 -16.35 2.28 -5.15
CA LYS A 176 -17.62 2.76 -5.70
C LYS A 176 -17.53 2.77 -7.21
#